data_AF-A0A7C7RK62-F1
#
_entry.id   AF-A0A7C7RK62-F1
#
_cell.length_a   1.000
_cell.length_b   1.000
_cell.length_c   1.000
_cell.angle_alpha   90.00
_cell.angle_beta   90.00
_cell.angle_gamma   90.00
#
_symmetry.space_group_name_H-M   'P 1'
#
loop_
_entity.id
_entity.type
_entity.pdbx_description
1 polymer ?
#
loop_
_entity_poly.entity_id
_entity_poly.type
_entity_poly.pdbx_seq_one_letter_code
_entity_poly.pdbx_strand_id
1 'polypeptide(L)'
;MKLISRLICGLVINVQGSPSRFMDQLDRELAVYPVSSGKPDILIRFGQQFKDDKLADNPGIHSEYEDGFAANFGNALVRWRWGYSRILVDWFSPIPEKSWSRKALSMQFSHPYQEIGQIFHELVLIPTLQLFYSHHFLLLHGSALAVIREKKAVVFGGTGGAGKTSLELSLVGKKYSFMADDISFIDVNGTVWANFSWPKIYGYNTLGNDVVKSRVLTGRSAVDRLFWRLRMGLSGPDRVRRRVQPEIFYSGNVTQKADFSEYYILFRDGSPALAVRPLNTSTAVRMSLEVMASEYTILYRHLNWHKYNRLSLQQEPFITVGDIFDHWQVAGRRIFENIKCYMVHIPFDFSVSELKSVFPEMLIRHREST
;
A
#
# COMPACT_ATOMS: atom_id res chain seq x y z
N MET A 1 13.12 18.73 -17.89
CA MET A 1 12.00 18.00 -17.23
C MET A 1 12.45 16.56 -17.03
N LYS A 2 12.31 16.00 -15.83
CA LYS A 2 12.63 14.58 -15.56
C LYS A 2 11.36 13.75 -15.77
N LEU A 3 11.50 12.61 -16.45
CA LEU A 3 10.42 11.66 -16.71
C LEU A 3 10.82 10.29 -16.13
N ILE A 4 9.95 9.73 -15.31
CA ILE A 4 10.04 8.35 -14.80
C ILE A 4 8.92 7.58 -15.45
N SER A 5 9.23 6.50 -16.18
CA SER A 5 8.22 5.63 -16.79
C SER A 5 8.40 4.20 -16.30
N ARG A 6 7.35 3.62 -15.72
CA ARG A 6 7.36 2.28 -15.12
C ARG A 6 6.09 1.51 -15.44
N LEU A 7 6.23 0.19 -15.54
CA LEU A 7 5.10 -0.73 -15.57
C LEU A 7 4.74 -1.12 -14.13
N ILE A 8 3.61 -0.62 -13.63
CA ILE A 8 3.11 -0.90 -12.29
C ILE A 8 1.72 -1.50 -12.43
N CYS A 9 1.49 -2.68 -11.81
CA CYS A 9 0.26 -3.48 -11.97
C CYS A 9 -0.24 -3.65 -13.42
N GLY A 10 0.69 -3.78 -14.37
CA GLY A 10 0.35 -3.93 -15.79
C GLY A 10 -0.02 -2.62 -16.51
N LEU A 11 0.02 -1.48 -15.82
CA LEU A 11 -0.22 -0.15 -16.36
C LEU A 11 1.08 0.61 -16.57
N VAL A 12 1.16 1.36 -17.68
CA VAL A 12 2.25 2.30 -17.94
C VAL A 12 2.01 3.59 -17.17
N ILE A 13 2.79 3.80 -16.13
CA ILE A 13 2.71 4.98 -15.27
C ILE A 13 3.90 5.90 -15.54
N ASN A 14 3.59 7.12 -15.98
CA ASN A 14 4.58 8.17 -16.19
C ASN A 14 4.47 9.23 -15.09
N VAL A 15 5.59 9.52 -14.43
CA VAL A 15 5.71 10.66 -13.51
C VAL A 15 6.65 11.68 -14.12
N GLN A 16 6.14 12.89 -14.36
CA GLN A 16 6.91 14.01 -14.90
C GLN A 16 7.04 15.14 -13.89
N GLY A 17 8.22 15.74 -13.78
CA GLY A 17 8.45 16.86 -12.86
C GLY A 17 9.74 17.60 -13.14
N SER A 18 9.94 18.73 -12.46
CA SER A 18 11.24 19.42 -12.46
C SER A 18 12.30 18.59 -11.74
N PRO A 19 13.58 18.60 -12.18
CA PRO A 19 14.66 17.95 -11.45
C PRO A 19 14.72 18.42 -10.00
N SER A 20 14.70 17.49 -9.05
CA SER A 20 14.54 17.77 -7.62
C SER A 20 14.92 16.53 -6.80
N ARG A 21 15.18 16.67 -5.49
CA ARG A 21 15.51 15.51 -4.64
C ARG A 21 14.32 14.57 -4.49
N PHE A 22 13.11 15.12 -4.56
CA PHE A 22 11.87 14.34 -4.62
C PHE A 22 11.87 13.43 -5.84
N MET A 23 12.15 13.98 -7.03
CA MET A 23 12.14 13.20 -8.27
C MET A 23 13.31 12.20 -8.35
N ASP A 24 14.46 12.50 -7.75
CA ASP A 24 15.58 11.55 -7.66
C ASP A 24 15.31 10.40 -6.72
N GLN A 25 14.75 10.68 -5.54
CA GLN A 25 14.36 9.63 -4.62
C GLN A 25 13.21 8.78 -5.17
N LEU A 26 12.21 9.39 -5.81
CA LEU A 26 11.09 8.66 -6.39
C LEU A 26 11.56 7.70 -7.50
N ASP A 27 12.43 8.16 -8.39
CA ASP A 27 13.01 7.33 -9.46
C ASP A 27 13.75 6.12 -8.89
N ARG A 28 14.51 6.33 -7.81
CA ARG A 28 15.18 5.25 -7.06
C ARG A 28 14.18 4.26 -6.45
N GLU A 29 13.13 4.74 -5.81
CA GLU A 29 12.14 3.86 -5.17
C GLU A 29 11.35 3.04 -6.20
N LEU A 30 11.07 3.63 -7.37
CA LEU A 30 10.36 2.98 -8.46
C LEU A 30 11.26 2.17 -9.39
N ALA A 31 12.58 2.12 -9.16
CA ALA A 31 13.52 1.36 -9.99
C ALA A 31 13.29 -0.16 -9.94
N VAL A 32 12.61 -0.65 -8.91
CA VAL A 32 12.18 -2.07 -8.75
C VAL A 32 11.10 -2.50 -9.76
N TYR A 33 10.40 -1.54 -10.35
CA TYR A 33 9.42 -1.82 -11.40
C TYR A 33 10.10 -1.83 -12.78
N PRO A 34 9.63 -2.66 -13.73
CA PRO A 34 10.14 -2.64 -15.10
C PRO A 34 9.99 -1.25 -15.74
N VAL A 35 11.00 -0.85 -16.52
CA VAL A 35 10.92 0.37 -17.34
C VAL A 35 9.93 0.16 -18.48
N SER A 36 9.15 1.20 -18.81
CA SER A 36 8.27 1.20 -19.97
C SER A 36 8.64 2.33 -20.93
N SER A 37 8.40 2.11 -22.22
CA SER A 37 8.49 3.12 -23.29
C SER A 37 7.13 3.38 -23.95
N GLY A 38 6.07 2.74 -23.45
CA GLY A 38 4.72 2.86 -24.01
C GLY A 38 4.05 4.20 -23.74
N LYS A 39 2.90 4.42 -24.40
CA LYS A 39 2.00 5.54 -24.07
C LYS A 39 1.49 5.35 -22.64
N PRO A 40 1.49 6.40 -21.79
CA PRO A 40 1.03 6.26 -20.41
C PRO A 40 -0.48 6.06 -20.32
N ASP A 41 -0.88 5.05 -19.55
CA ASP A 41 -2.25 4.87 -19.06
C ASP A 41 -2.57 5.93 -18.00
N ILE A 42 -1.57 6.24 -17.16
CA ILE A 42 -1.63 7.27 -16.12
C ILE A 42 -0.45 8.23 -16.29
N LEU A 43 -0.73 9.52 -16.43
CA LEU A 43 0.26 10.59 -16.39
C LEU A 43 0.13 11.39 -15.10
N ILE A 44 1.19 11.37 -14.29
CA ILE A 44 1.29 12.10 -13.03
C ILE A 44 2.25 13.28 -13.21
N ARG A 45 1.79 14.49 -12.94
CA ARG A 45 2.59 15.73 -13.01
C ARG A 45 2.95 16.19 -11.61
N PHE A 46 4.22 16.10 -11.26
CA PHE A 46 4.73 16.47 -9.94
C PHE A 46 5.32 17.90 -9.91
N GLY A 47 4.93 18.67 -8.91
CA GLY A 47 5.56 19.95 -8.55
C GLY A 47 4.88 21.20 -9.10
N GLN A 48 3.77 21.08 -9.83
CA GLN A 48 2.98 22.22 -10.28
C GLN A 48 1.82 22.47 -9.31
N GLN A 49 1.72 23.68 -8.77
CA GLN A 49 0.50 24.13 -8.12
C GLN A 49 -0.62 24.29 -9.16
N PHE A 50 -1.85 24.04 -8.73
CA PHE A 50 -3.01 24.15 -9.59
C PHE A 50 -3.30 25.63 -9.86
N LYS A 51 -3.35 26.01 -11.14
CA LYS A 51 -3.60 27.39 -11.58
C LYS A 51 -5.01 27.57 -12.15
N ASP A 52 -5.77 26.49 -12.28
CA ASP A 52 -7.10 26.53 -12.86
C ASP A 52 -8.10 27.10 -11.84
N ASP A 53 -9.17 27.71 -12.35
CA ASP A 53 -10.22 28.28 -11.52
C ASP A 53 -11.01 27.18 -10.80
N LYS A 54 -11.18 27.36 -9.49
CA LYS A 54 -11.98 26.45 -8.66
C LYS A 54 -13.46 26.77 -8.83
N LEU A 55 -14.28 25.75 -9.03
CA LEU A 55 -15.74 25.86 -8.98
C LEU A 55 -16.26 25.95 -7.55
N ALA A 56 -15.63 25.22 -6.63
CA ALA A 56 -15.95 25.24 -5.21
C ALA A 56 -14.71 24.86 -4.37
N ASP A 57 -14.69 25.26 -3.10
CA ASP A 57 -13.60 24.95 -2.16
C ASP A 57 -14.16 24.69 -0.76
N ASN A 58 -15.11 23.76 -0.66
CA ASN A 58 -15.85 23.47 0.57
C ASN A 58 -15.76 21.97 0.93
N PRO A 59 -15.14 21.60 2.07
CA PRO A 59 -14.31 22.43 2.95
C PRO A 59 -12.96 22.77 2.28
N GLY A 60 -12.19 23.73 2.80
CA GLY A 60 -10.91 24.17 2.20
C GLY A 60 -9.77 23.13 2.11
N ILE A 61 -10.01 21.88 2.49
CA ILE A 61 -9.13 20.74 2.19
C ILE A 61 -9.50 20.06 0.86
N HIS A 62 -10.62 20.44 0.24
CA HIS A 62 -11.17 19.87 -0.99
C HIS A 62 -11.54 20.99 -1.96
N SER A 63 -11.00 20.94 -3.17
CA SER A 63 -11.34 21.90 -4.22
C SER A 63 -11.96 21.20 -5.43
N GLU A 64 -13.05 21.74 -5.93
CA GLU A 64 -13.78 21.24 -7.10
C GLU A 64 -13.39 22.05 -8.36
N TYR A 65 -13.27 21.36 -9.49
CA TYR A 65 -12.95 21.94 -10.80
C TYR A 65 -13.92 21.39 -11.85
N GLU A 66 -13.97 22.04 -13.01
CA GLU A 66 -14.82 21.58 -14.12
C GLU A 66 -14.46 20.17 -14.59
N ASP A 67 -13.17 19.82 -14.55
CA ASP A 67 -12.66 18.56 -15.04
C ASP A 67 -12.25 17.59 -13.92
N GLY A 68 -12.65 17.81 -12.67
CA GLY A 68 -12.33 16.90 -11.57
C GLY A 68 -12.22 17.60 -10.23
N PHE A 69 -11.48 17.01 -9.30
CA PHE A 69 -11.34 17.54 -7.94
C PHE A 69 -9.92 17.36 -7.39
N ALA A 70 -9.59 18.17 -6.39
CA ALA A 70 -8.35 18.10 -5.62
C ALA A 70 -8.59 17.78 -4.15
N ALA A 71 -7.76 16.89 -3.61
CA ALA A 71 -7.73 16.52 -2.20
C ALA A 71 -6.41 16.94 -1.54
N ASN A 72 -6.51 17.62 -0.40
CA ASN A 72 -5.38 17.98 0.45
C ASN A 72 -5.22 16.96 1.59
N PHE A 73 -4.21 16.10 1.48
CA PHE A 73 -3.82 15.11 2.49
C PHE A 73 -2.81 15.65 3.52
N GLY A 74 -2.59 16.96 3.55
CA GLY A 74 -1.67 17.65 4.46
C GLY A 74 -0.22 17.66 3.97
N ASN A 75 0.34 16.51 3.62
CA ASN A 75 1.69 16.39 3.04
C ASN A 75 1.71 16.28 1.50
N ALA A 76 0.53 16.15 0.90
CA ALA A 76 0.32 16.05 -0.52
C ALA A 76 -1.00 16.72 -0.90
N LEU A 77 -0.98 17.48 -1.97
CA LEU A 77 -2.14 18.00 -2.65
C LEU A 77 -2.22 17.26 -4.00
N VAL A 78 -3.31 16.53 -4.23
CA VAL A 78 -3.48 15.67 -5.40
C VAL A 78 -4.78 16.02 -6.10
N ARG A 79 -4.72 16.26 -7.41
CA ARG A 79 -5.88 16.51 -8.25
C ARG A 79 -6.00 15.45 -9.31
N TRP A 80 -7.19 14.90 -9.46
CA TRP A 80 -7.54 13.95 -10.51
C TRP A 80 -8.38 14.65 -11.57
N ARG A 81 -8.09 14.40 -12.84
CA ARG A 81 -8.74 15.06 -13.97
C ARG A 81 -9.41 14.04 -14.90
N TRP A 82 -10.69 14.24 -15.17
CA TRP A 82 -11.56 13.47 -16.06
C TRP A 82 -11.65 14.12 -17.45
N GLY A 83 -12.14 13.37 -18.44
CA GLY A 83 -12.41 13.88 -19.80
C GLY A 83 -11.20 13.89 -20.75
N TYR A 84 -10.06 13.33 -20.34
CA TYR A 84 -8.87 13.20 -21.18
C TYR A 84 -8.73 11.80 -21.77
N SER A 85 -7.98 11.67 -22.87
CA SER A 85 -7.67 10.37 -23.51
C SER A 85 -6.81 9.42 -22.66
N ARG A 86 -6.33 9.89 -21.51
CA ARG A 86 -5.56 9.16 -20.49
C ARG A 86 -5.85 9.78 -19.13
N ILE A 87 -5.58 9.03 -18.06
CA ILE A 87 -5.78 9.56 -16.71
C ILE A 87 -4.67 10.58 -16.40
N LEU A 88 -5.08 11.78 -16.00
CA LEU A 88 -4.17 12.86 -15.65
C LEU A 88 -4.30 13.16 -14.16
N VAL A 89 -3.17 13.14 -13.47
CA VAL A 89 -3.08 13.41 -12.04
C VAL A 89 -2.06 14.51 -11.80
N ASP A 90 -2.44 15.56 -11.09
CA ASP A 90 -1.52 16.61 -10.66
C ASP A 90 -1.20 16.43 -9.20
N TRP A 91 0.08 16.45 -8.86
CA TRP A 91 0.55 16.19 -7.51
C TRP A 91 1.56 17.25 -7.09
N PHE A 92 1.30 17.85 -5.93
CA PHE A 92 2.18 18.81 -5.30
C PHE A 92 2.44 18.41 -3.84
N SER A 93 3.69 18.51 -3.38
CA SER A 93 4.00 18.42 -1.95
C SER A 93 4.29 19.82 -1.41
N PRO A 94 3.50 20.33 -0.44
CA PRO A 94 3.72 21.65 0.14
C PRO A 94 4.92 21.70 1.10
N ILE A 95 5.59 20.57 1.34
CA ILE A 95 6.63 20.47 2.37
C ILE A 95 8.01 20.72 1.73
N PRO A 96 8.86 21.56 2.35
CA PRO A 96 10.24 21.73 1.89
C PRO A 96 11.00 20.40 1.88
N GLU A 97 11.76 20.15 0.80
CA GLU A 97 12.50 18.90 0.60
C GLU A 97 13.32 18.50 1.83
N LYS A 98 14.09 19.45 2.36
CA LYS A 98 14.90 19.29 3.56
C LYS A 98 14.24 20.00 4.73
N SER A 99 13.79 19.22 5.69
CA SER A 99 13.44 19.70 7.02
C SER A 99 14.15 18.84 8.06
N TRP A 100 15.06 19.44 8.83
CA TRP A 100 15.83 18.74 9.87
C TRP A 100 14.99 18.52 11.14
N SER A 101 14.13 19.47 11.50
CA SER A 101 13.20 19.31 12.61
C SER A 101 12.26 18.13 12.37
N ARG A 102 11.67 18.03 11.17
CA ARG A 102 10.84 16.88 10.80
C ARG A 102 11.62 15.58 10.81
N LYS A 103 12.87 15.57 10.35
CA LYS A 103 13.71 14.36 10.39
C LYS A 103 13.95 13.86 11.81
N ALA A 104 14.27 14.76 12.75
CA ALA A 104 14.52 14.39 14.14
C ALA A 104 13.26 13.89 14.86
N LEU A 105 12.09 14.46 14.51
CA LEU A 105 10.80 14.06 15.07
C LEU A 105 10.19 12.84 14.38
N SER A 106 10.60 12.53 13.14
CA SER A 106 10.09 11.40 12.37
C SER A 106 10.46 10.06 13.00
N MET A 107 9.47 9.18 13.16
CA MET A 107 9.68 7.78 13.55
C MET A 107 10.62 7.04 12.58
N GLN A 108 10.71 7.53 11.35
CA GLN A 108 11.50 6.95 10.26
C GLN A 108 12.91 7.55 10.14
N PHE A 109 13.19 8.64 10.88
CA PHE A 109 14.42 9.43 10.74
C PHE A 109 14.70 9.88 9.30
N SER A 110 13.65 10.23 8.57
CA SER A 110 13.67 10.65 7.16
C SER A 110 13.44 12.15 6.98
N HIS A 111 14.10 12.73 5.99
CA HIS A 111 13.67 14.00 5.42
C HIS A 111 12.39 13.82 4.59
N PRO A 112 11.60 14.88 4.38
CA PRO A 112 10.42 14.83 3.51
C PRO A 112 10.66 14.20 2.13
N TYR A 113 11.79 14.51 1.47
CA TYR A 113 12.09 13.90 0.18
C TYR A 113 12.29 12.38 0.22
N GLN A 114 12.67 11.82 1.37
CA GLN A 114 12.85 10.37 1.56
C GLN A 114 11.53 9.62 1.81
N GLU A 115 10.42 10.35 1.96
CA GLU A 115 9.07 9.80 2.14
C GLU A 115 8.25 9.88 0.84
N ILE A 116 8.85 10.38 -0.24
CA ILE A 116 8.13 10.70 -1.48
C ILE A 116 7.49 9.48 -2.14
N GLY A 117 8.17 8.33 -2.15
CA GLY A 117 7.58 7.13 -2.71
C GLY A 117 6.47 6.55 -1.83
N GLN A 118 6.50 6.80 -0.51
CA GLN A 118 5.38 6.47 0.37
C GLN A 118 4.16 7.30 -0.01
N ILE A 119 4.32 8.62 -0.16
CA ILE A 119 3.26 9.52 -0.59
C ILE A 119 2.74 9.13 -1.97
N PHE A 120 3.64 8.83 -2.91
CA PHE A 120 3.28 8.36 -4.24
C PHE A 120 2.39 7.12 -4.18
N HIS A 121 2.79 6.07 -3.46
CA HIS A 121 1.99 4.85 -3.37
C HIS A 121 0.67 5.08 -2.64
N GLU A 122 0.71 5.68 -1.45
CA GLU A 122 -0.44 5.73 -0.53
C GLU A 122 -1.46 6.82 -0.88
N LEU A 123 -1.01 7.98 -1.38
CA LEU A 123 -1.86 9.16 -1.55
C LEU A 123 -2.08 9.54 -3.02
N VAL A 124 -1.32 8.97 -3.96
CA VAL A 124 -1.45 9.24 -5.40
C VAL A 124 -1.88 7.99 -6.14
N LEU A 125 -1.03 6.97 -6.21
CA LEU A 125 -1.24 5.77 -7.01
C LEU A 125 -2.47 4.99 -6.54
N ILE A 126 -2.54 4.60 -5.27
CA ILE A 126 -3.63 3.77 -4.77
C ILE A 126 -4.98 4.50 -4.92
N PRO A 127 -5.15 5.77 -4.48
CA PRO A 127 -6.36 6.52 -4.77
C PRO A 127 -6.68 6.60 -6.27
N THR A 128 -5.69 6.81 -7.14
CA THR A 128 -5.91 6.83 -8.60
C THR A 128 -6.46 5.49 -9.10
N LEU A 129 -5.94 4.36 -8.62
CA LEU A 129 -6.45 3.04 -8.96
C LEU A 129 -7.88 2.83 -8.46
N GLN A 130 -8.21 3.30 -7.26
CA GLN A 130 -9.60 3.25 -6.74
C GLN A 130 -10.56 4.08 -7.60
N LEU A 131 -10.14 5.28 -8.01
CA LEU A 131 -11.00 6.22 -8.73
C LEU A 131 -11.24 5.82 -10.20
N PHE A 132 -10.22 5.31 -10.88
CA PHE A 132 -10.30 5.09 -12.33
C PHE A 132 -10.24 3.61 -12.74
N TYR A 133 -9.81 2.72 -11.84
CA TYR A 133 -9.62 1.31 -12.13
C TYR A 133 -10.31 0.38 -11.13
N SER A 134 -11.31 0.85 -10.38
CA SER A 134 -12.11 -0.01 -9.47
C SER A 134 -12.82 -1.17 -10.17
N HIS A 135 -13.11 -1.04 -11.47
CA HIS A 135 -13.61 -2.14 -12.31
C HIS A 135 -12.55 -3.15 -12.76
N HIS A 136 -11.27 -2.79 -12.69
CA HIS A 136 -10.16 -3.60 -13.19
C HIS A 136 -9.37 -4.26 -12.06
N PHE A 137 -9.34 -3.62 -10.89
CA PHE A 137 -8.63 -4.11 -9.71
C PHE A 137 -9.51 -4.11 -8.47
N LEU A 138 -9.40 -5.19 -7.71
CA LEU A 138 -9.71 -5.25 -6.29
C LEU A 138 -8.44 -4.94 -5.50
N LEU A 139 -8.53 -4.00 -4.56
CA LEU A 139 -7.43 -3.69 -3.64
C LEU A 139 -7.74 -4.29 -2.28
N LEU A 140 -6.77 -4.99 -1.68
CA LEU A 140 -6.90 -5.57 -0.34
C LEU A 140 -5.84 -4.97 0.59
N HIS A 141 -6.23 -4.66 1.82
CA HIS A 141 -5.29 -4.38 2.92
C HIS A 141 -4.68 -5.70 3.40
N GLY A 142 -3.64 -6.12 2.69
CA GLY A 142 -2.93 -7.35 2.92
C GLY A 142 -1.52 -7.34 2.34
N SER A 143 -0.61 -8.07 3.01
CA SER A 143 0.68 -8.41 2.42
C SER A 143 0.52 -9.58 1.46
N ALA A 144 1.23 -9.56 0.34
CA ALA A 144 1.18 -10.60 -0.68
C ALA A 144 2.55 -11.27 -0.83
N LEU A 145 2.51 -12.61 -0.91
CA LEU A 145 3.66 -13.46 -1.13
C LEU A 145 3.41 -14.39 -2.31
N ALA A 146 4.40 -14.57 -3.18
CA ALA A 146 4.37 -15.60 -4.21
C ALA A 146 5.08 -16.88 -3.74
N VAL A 147 4.41 -18.01 -3.93
CA VAL A 147 4.95 -19.36 -3.74
C VAL A 147 5.86 -19.66 -4.93
N ILE A 148 7.17 -19.70 -4.70
CA ILE A 148 8.18 -19.61 -5.77
C ILE A 148 8.01 -20.69 -6.85
N ARG A 149 7.70 -21.93 -6.47
CA ARG A 149 7.59 -23.06 -7.41
C ARG A 149 6.25 -23.16 -8.14
N GLU A 150 5.20 -22.57 -7.58
CA GLU A 150 3.82 -22.78 -8.03
C GLU A 150 3.29 -21.60 -8.85
N LYS A 151 3.99 -20.46 -8.83
CA LYS A 151 3.51 -19.18 -9.41
C LYS A 151 2.14 -18.77 -8.86
N LYS A 152 1.83 -19.18 -7.63
CA LYS A 152 0.62 -18.84 -6.89
C LYS A 152 0.92 -17.77 -5.84
N ALA A 153 -0.05 -16.91 -5.59
CA ALA A 153 0.01 -15.85 -4.61
C ALA A 153 -0.88 -16.16 -3.40
N VAL A 154 -0.32 -15.94 -2.22
CA VAL A 154 -1.01 -15.98 -0.94
C VAL A 154 -1.07 -14.55 -0.41
N VAL A 155 -2.25 -14.11 0.02
CA VAL A 155 -2.45 -12.80 0.63
C VAL A 155 -2.83 -12.96 2.10
N PHE A 156 -2.17 -12.20 2.98
CA PHE A 156 -2.48 -12.10 4.40
C PHE A 156 -3.17 -10.78 4.67
N GLY A 157 -4.49 -10.81 4.79
CA GLY A 157 -5.32 -9.64 5.09
C GLY A 157 -5.57 -9.45 6.58
N GLY A 158 -6.25 -8.35 6.91
CA GLY A 158 -6.69 -8.05 8.28
C GLY A 158 -6.43 -6.59 8.65
N THR A 159 -6.84 -6.19 9.85
CA THR A 159 -6.70 -4.82 10.34
C THR A 159 -5.26 -4.45 10.67
N GLY A 160 -5.02 -3.15 10.94
CA GLY A 160 -3.74 -2.69 11.50
C GLY A 160 -3.38 -3.43 12.79
N GLY A 161 -2.10 -3.82 12.92
CA GLY A 161 -1.61 -4.55 14.11
C GLY A 161 -1.92 -6.05 14.15
N ALA A 162 -2.64 -6.60 13.17
CA ALA A 162 -2.98 -8.03 13.15
C ALA A 162 -1.77 -8.98 12.94
N GLY A 163 -0.63 -8.47 12.45
CA GLY A 163 0.61 -9.24 12.30
C GLY A 163 1.02 -9.58 10.86
N LYS A 164 0.37 -8.99 9.84
CA LYS A 164 0.63 -9.22 8.41
C LYS A 164 2.11 -9.14 8.02
N THR A 165 2.74 -7.98 8.24
CA THR A 165 4.18 -7.77 7.94
C THR A 165 5.07 -8.70 8.75
N SER A 166 4.66 -9.10 9.96
CA SER A 166 5.44 -10.05 10.75
C SER A 166 5.43 -11.46 10.16
N LEU A 167 4.30 -11.91 9.63
CA LEU A 167 4.19 -13.18 8.90
C LEU A 167 4.95 -13.13 7.58
N GLU A 168 4.83 -12.02 6.84
CA GLU A 168 5.61 -11.79 5.62
C GLU A 168 7.11 -12.00 5.89
N LEU A 169 7.65 -11.34 6.92
CA LEU A 169 9.05 -11.44 7.33
C LEU A 169 9.49 -12.85 7.72
N SER A 170 8.59 -13.70 8.24
CA SER A 170 8.93 -15.07 8.64
C SER A 170 8.85 -16.08 7.49
N LEU A 171 8.23 -15.71 6.37
CA LEU A 171 7.97 -16.57 5.22
C LEU A 171 8.89 -16.29 4.02
N VAL A 172 9.23 -15.03 3.75
CA VAL A 172 10.06 -14.66 2.58
C VAL A 172 11.47 -15.27 2.69
N GLY A 173 11.97 -15.82 1.59
CA GLY A 173 13.28 -16.48 1.51
C GLY A 173 13.29 -17.95 1.93
N LYS A 174 12.17 -18.49 2.43
CA LYS A 174 11.97 -19.94 2.58
C LYS A 174 11.45 -20.52 1.26
N LYS A 175 10.13 -20.60 1.10
CA LYS A 175 9.44 -21.02 -0.14
C LYS A 175 8.69 -19.86 -0.81
N TYR A 176 8.81 -18.67 -0.25
CA TYR A 176 8.03 -17.50 -0.62
C TYR A 176 8.92 -16.34 -1.07
N SER A 177 8.40 -15.55 -1.99
CA SER A 177 8.98 -14.30 -2.48
C SER A 177 8.00 -13.15 -2.20
N PHE A 178 8.55 -11.97 -1.92
CA PHE A 178 7.78 -10.78 -1.59
C PHE A 178 7.08 -10.21 -2.83
N MET A 179 5.82 -9.78 -2.67
CA MET A 179 5.08 -9.05 -3.72
C MET A 179 4.55 -7.70 -3.24
N ALA A 180 3.98 -7.64 -2.04
CA ALA A 180 3.44 -6.42 -1.47
C ALA A 180 3.48 -6.44 0.06
N ASP A 181 3.70 -5.27 0.65
CA ASP A 181 3.41 -4.97 2.07
C ASP A 181 2.22 -4.02 2.08
N ASP A 182 1.36 -4.16 3.08
CA ASP A 182 0.17 -3.33 3.32
C ASP A 182 -0.96 -3.44 2.27
N ILE A 183 -0.73 -3.17 0.98
CA ILE A 183 -1.80 -3.16 -0.03
C ILE A 183 -1.45 -4.06 -1.21
N SER A 184 -2.33 -5.02 -1.48
CA SER A 184 -2.24 -5.96 -2.60
C SER A 184 -3.16 -5.55 -3.74
N PHE A 185 -2.65 -5.62 -4.97
CA PHE A 185 -3.39 -5.30 -6.19
C PHE A 185 -3.82 -6.59 -6.88
N ILE A 186 -5.12 -6.82 -7.05
CA ILE A 186 -5.63 -8.04 -7.67
C ILE A 186 -6.47 -7.64 -8.86
N ASP A 187 -6.09 -8.05 -10.07
CA ASP A 187 -6.92 -7.78 -11.24
C ASP A 187 -8.16 -8.69 -11.30
N VAL A 188 -9.13 -8.32 -12.10
CA VAL A 188 -10.37 -9.09 -12.31
C VAL A 188 -10.17 -10.49 -12.90
N ASN A 189 -8.96 -10.81 -13.36
CA ASN A 189 -8.59 -12.15 -13.82
C ASN A 189 -7.98 -13.00 -12.70
N GLY A 190 -7.89 -12.46 -11.48
CA GLY A 190 -7.32 -13.16 -10.33
C GLY A 190 -5.80 -13.15 -10.30
N THR A 191 -5.12 -12.24 -11.02
CA THR A 191 -3.67 -12.07 -10.89
C THR A 191 -3.36 -11.07 -9.80
N VAL A 192 -2.53 -11.47 -8.83
CA VAL A 192 -1.95 -10.55 -7.86
C VAL A 192 -0.75 -9.87 -8.51
N TRP A 193 -0.77 -8.55 -8.53
CA TRP A 193 0.33 -7.70 -8.98
C TRP A 193 1.11 -7.16 -7.79
N ALA A 194 2.42 -7.06 -7.95
CA ALA A 194 3.28 -6.53 -6.92
C ALA A 194 3.04 -5.04 -6.65
N ASN A 195 3.15 -4.69 -5.37
CA ASN A 195 3.20 -3.33 -4.88
C ASN A 195 4.45 -3.19 -4.00
N PHE A 196 5.58 -2.88 -4.65
CA PHE A 196 6.87 -2.67 -4.02
C PHE A 196 7.02 -1.32 -3.30
N SER A 197 5.92 -0.73 -2.81
CA SER A 197 6.03 0.33 -1.82
C SER A 197 6.95 -0.15 -0.70
N TRP A 198 8.03 0.59 -0.42
CA TRP A 198 9.08 0.11 0.48
C TRP A 198 8.52 -0.24 1.86
N PRO A 199 8.61 -1.52 2.29
CA PRO A 199 8.02 -2.01 3.52
C PRO A 199 8.50 -1.24 4.73
N LYS A 200 7.59 -1.02 5.67
CA LYS A 200 7.87 -0.28 6.91
C LYS A 200 8.19 -1.28 8.02
N ILE A 201 9.48 -1.53 8.24
CA ILE A 201 9.93 -2.46 9.28
C ILE A 201 10.05 -1.73 10.61
N TYR A 202 9.21 -2.10 11.58
CA TYR A 202 9.21 -1.55 12.92
C TYR A 202 10.26 -2.20 13.81
N GLY A 203 10.63 -1.50 14.88
CA GLY A 203 11.55 -1.99 15.90
C GLY A 203 11.14 -3.34 16.46
N TYR A 204 9.84 -3.55 16.73
CA TYR A 204 9.35 -4.81 17.27
C TYR A 204 9.50 -5.98 16.27
N ASN A 205 9.56 -5.71 14.96
CA ASN A 205 9.82 -6.76 13.99
C ASN A 205 11.26 -7.31 14.10
N THR A 206 12.18 -6.55 14.69
CA THR A 206 13.60 -6.89 14.84
C THR A 206 13.96 -7.58 16.15
N LEU A 207 13.03 -7.62 17.12
CA LEU A 207 13.26 -8.26 18.41
C LEU A 207 13.48 -9.76 18.23
N GLY A 208 14.57 -10.29 18.79
CA GLY A 208 14.95 -11.70 18.66
C GLY A 208 15.37 -12.13 17.25
N ASN A 209 15.54 -11.21 16.30
CA ASN A 209 15.92 -11.52 14.93
C ASN A 209 17.03 -10.60 14.41
N ASP A 210 18.28 -10.99 14.69
CA ASP A 210 19.46 -10.22 14.30
C ASP A 210 19.67 -10.14 12.78
N VAL A 211 19.19 -11.13 12.03
CA VAL A 211 19.24 -11.11 10.57
C VAL A 211 18.37 -9.98 10.02
N VAL A 212 17.11 -9.88 10.48
CA VAL A 212 16.19 -8.80 10.10
C VAL A 212 16.75 -7.45 10.56
N LYS A 213 17.22 -7.36 11.81
CA LYS A 213 17.83 -6.13 12.35
C LYS A 213 19.02 -5.65 11.52
N SER A 214 19.92 -6.56 11.15
CA SER A 214 21.08 -6.27 10.33
C SER A 214 20.66 -5.71 8.97
N ARG A 215 19.72 -6.38 8.29
CA ARG A 215 19.18 -5.96 6.99
C ARG A 215 18.49 -4.60 7.02
N VAL A 216 17.74 -4.29 8.09
CA VAL A 216 17.12 -2.95 8.26
C VAL A 216 18.19 -1.84 8.34
N LEU A 217 19.33 -2.12 8.97
CA LEU A 217 20.40 -1.15 9.23
C LEU A 217 21.51 -1.14 8.15
N THR A 218 21.44 -2.05 7.18
CA THR A 218 22.35 -2.09 6.03
C THR A 218 22.28 -0.79 5.23
N GLY A 219 23.45 -0.24 4.88
CA GLY A 219 23.55 1.03 4.12
C GLY A 219 23.16 2.30 4.90
N ARG A 220 22.82 2.21 6.19
CA ARG A 220 22.47 3.36 7.04
C ARG A 220 23.70 4.01 7.67
N SER A 221 23.65 5.32 7.87
CA SER A 221 24.73 6.09 8.52
C SER A 221 24.84 5.79 10.02
N ALA A 222 25.99 6.11 10.62
CA ALA A 222 26.21 5.94 12.06
C ALA A 222 25.18 6.71 12.91
N VAL A 223 24.82 7.92 12.47
CA VAL A 223 23.81 8.77 13.15
C VAL A 223 22.42 8.11 13.11
N ASP A 224 22.02 7.54 11.97
CA ASP A 224 20.74 6.83 11.84
C ASP A 224 20.70 5.59 12.77
N ARG A 225 21.80 4.82 12.80
CA ARG A 225 21.93 3.66 13.70
C ARG A 225 21.87 4.05 15.17
N LEU A 226 22.51 5.15 15.56
CA LEU A 226 22.44 5.67 16.92
C LEU A 226 21.01 6.10 17.26
N PHE A 227 20.36 6.86 16.38
CA PHE A 227 18.97 7.26 16.56
C PHE A 227 18.03 6.06 16.72
N TRP A 228 18.21 5.01 15.90
CA TRP A 228 17.45 3.77 16.02
C TRP A 228 17.60 3.16 17.42
N ARG A 229 18.84 3.00 17.91
CA ARG A 229 19.12 2.45 19.25
C ARG A 229 18.50 3.29 20.36
N LEU A 230 18.66 4.62 20.29
CA LEU A 230 18.11 5.54 21.29
C LEU A 230 16.59 5.50 21.31
N ARG A 231 15.92 5.54 20.15
CA ARG A 231 14.46 5.47 20.06
C ARG A 231 13.90 4.13 20.51
N MET A 232 14.56 3.03 20.16
CA MET A 232 14.18 1.69 20.65
C MET A 232 14.14 1.63 22.18
N GLY A 233 15.13 2.21 22.86
CA GLY A 233 15.20 2.21 24.33
C GLY A 233 14.28 3.23 25.00
N LEU A 234 14.15 4.44 24.44
CA LEU A 234 13.41 5.54 25.08
C LEU A 234 11.92 5.59 24.74
N SER A 235 11.57 5.30 23.49
CA SER A 235 10.20 5.46 22.97
C SER A 235 9.47 4.14 22.76
N GLY A 236 10.17 3.02 22.84
CA GLY A 236 9.62 1.69 22.58
C GLY A 236 9.75 1.24 21.11
N PRO A 237 9.65 -0.08 20.88
CA PRO A 237 9.91 -0.70 19.58
C PRO A 237 8.80 -0.48 18.53
N ASP A 238 7.62 0.00 18.94
CA ASP A 238 6.48 0.41 18.12
C ASP A 238 6.64 1.84 17.55
N ARG A 239 7.46 2.67 18.20
CA ARG A 239 7.66 4.09 17.83
C ARG A 239 8.86 4.34 16.92
N VAL A 240 9.50 3.29 16.43
CA VAL A 240 10.63 3.39 15.50
C VAL A 240 10.44 2.42 14.36
N ARG A 241 10.60 2.91 13.13
CA ARG A 241 10.49 2.08 11.93
C ARG A 241 11.45 2.56 10.84
N ARG A 242 11.75 1.72 9.85
CA ARG A 242 12.50 2.12 8.66
C ARG A 242 11.84 1.54 7.42
N ARG A 243 11.79 2.36 6.37
CA ARG A 243 11.47 1.88 5.02
C ARG A 243 12.67 1.18 4.42
N VAL A 244 12.46 0.01 3.85
CA VAL A 244 13.53 -0.80 3.26
C VAL A 244 13.23 -1.07 1.79
N GLN A 245 14.24 -1.06 0.94
CA GLN A 245 14.08 -1.43 -0.46
C GLN A 245 13.85 -2.95 -0.56
N PRO A 246 12.72 -3.43 -1.13
CA PRO A 246 12.35 -4.85 -1.13
C PRO A 246 13.43 -5.77 -1.69
N GLU A 247 13.99 -5.44 -2.86
CA GLU A 247 15.00 -6.28 -3.51
C GLU A 247 16.26 -6.47 -2.65
N ILE A 248 16.73 -5.41 -2.01
CA ILE A 248 17.91 -5.48 -1.13
C ILE A 248 17.56 -6.25 0.14
N PHE A 249 16.44 -5.90 0.75
CA PHE A 249 16.03 -6.43 2.05
C PHE A 249 15.68 -7.92 2.00
N TYR A 250 15.04 -8.36 0.92
CA TYR A 250 14.68 -9.76 0.66
C TYR A 250 15.71 -10.51 -0.20
N SER A 251 16.88 -9.92 -0.42
CA SER A 251 17.99 -10.54 -1.16
C SER A 251 17.58 -11.05 -2.55
N GLY A 252 16.82 -10.25 -3.28
CA GLY A 252 16.31 -10.54 -4.61
C GLY A 252 15.07 -11.42 -4.66
N ASN A 253 14.57 -11.93 -3.52
CA ASN A 253 13.36 -12.76 -3.47
C ASN A 253 12.08 -11.92 -3.59
N VAL A 254 11.88 -11.30 -4.75
CA VAL A 254 10.70 -10.51 -5.10
C VAL A 254 10.04 -11.07 -6.36
N THR A 255 8.71 -10.98 -6.45
CA THR A 255 7.94 -11.46 -7.61
C THR A 255 7.00 -10.36 -8.08
N GLN A 256 6.94 -10.13 -9.39
CA GLN A 256 6.14 -9.06 -10.01
C GLN A 256 4.64 -9.40 -10.10
N LYS A 257 4.31 -10.68 -10.35
CA LYS A 257 2.93 -11.16 -10.44
C LYS A 257 2.83 -12.66 -10.20
N ALA A 258 1.69 -13.12 -9.71
CA ALA A 258 1.35 -14.52 -9.51
C ALA A 258 -0.17 -14.70 -9.41
N ASP A 259 -0.69 -15.91 -9.69
CA ASP A 259 -2.14 -16.15 -9.65
C ASP A 259 -2.62 -16.24 -8.21
N PHE A 260 -3.69 -15.53 -7.87
CA PHE A 260 -4.25 -15.56 -6.52
C PHE A 260 -4.83 -16.94 -6.20
N SER A 261 -4.39 -17.56 -5.10
CA SER A 261 -4.82 -18.91 -4.72
C SER A 261 -5.39 -19.02 -3.32
N GLU A 262 -4.85 -18.26 -2.37
CA GLU A 262 -5.20 -18.39 -0.96
C GLU A 262 -5.26 -17.01 -0.28
N TYR A 263 -6.28 -16.80 0.53
CA TYR A 263 -6.45 -15.58 1.32
C TYR A 263 -6.65 -15.91 2.80
N TYR A 264 -5.77 -15.39 3.64
CA TYR A 264 -5.79 -15.57 5.09
C TYR A 264 -6.11 -14.24 5.77
N ILE A 265 -7.27 -14.12 6.40
CA ILE A 265 -7.64 -12.95 7.19
C ILE A 265 -7.18 -13.16 8.62
N LEU A 266 -6.26 -12.32 9.09
CA LEU A 266 -5.78 -12.36 10.47
C LEU A 266 -6.76 -11.65 11.39
N PHE A 267 -7.21 -12.34 12.44
CA PHE A 267 -8.17 -11.81 13.40
C PHE A 267 -7.73 -12.13 14.82
N ARG A 268 -7.54 -11.09 15.64
CA ARG A 268 -7.21 -11.25 17.06
C ARG A 268 -8.50 -11.38 17.88
N ASP A 269 -8.64 -12.45 18.63
CA ASP A 269 -9.82 -12.71 19.45
C ASP A 269 -9.51 -13.49 20.73
N GLY A 270 -10.55 -13.84 21.48
CA GLY A 270 -10.48 -14.62 22.71
C GLY A 270 -10.35 -16.13 22.48
N SER A 271 -9.91 -16.58 21.30
CA SER A 271 -9.68 -18.01 21.07
C SER A 271 -8.58 -18.54 22.00
N PRO A 272 -8.69 -19.79 22.50
CA PRO A 272 -7.71 -20.35 23.44
C PRO A 272 -6.39 -20.75 22.76
N ALA A 273 -6.38 -20.87 21.43
CA ALA A 273 -5.21 -21.25 20.65
C ALA A 273 -5.30 -20.66 19.24
N LEU A 274 -4.15 -20.57 18.58
CA LEU A 274 -4.05 -20.23 17.16
C LEU A 274 -4.83 -21.28 16.33
N ALA A 275 -5.75 -20.82 15.48
CA ALA A 275 -6.54 -21.72 14.64
C ALA A 275 -6.76 -21.12 13.24
N VAL A 276 -6.77 -22.00 12.23
CA VAL A 276 -7.13 -21.65 10.85
C VAL A 276 -8.45 -22.32 10.54
N ARG A 277 -9.43 -21.53 10.11
CA ARG A 277 -10.77 -22.02 9.77
C ARG A 277 -11.14 -21.60 8.36
N PRO A 278 -11.78 -22.45 7.55
CA PRO A 278 -12.34 -22.04 6.27
C PRO A 278 -13.29 -20.85 6.45
N LEU A 279 -13.23 -19.90 5.52
CA LEU A 279 -14.06 -18.71 5.51
C LEU A 279 -14.88 -18.69 4.22
N ASN A 280 -16.17 -18.42 4.33
CA ASN A 280 -17.02 -18.25 3.15
C ASN A 280 -16.57 -17.02 2.33
N THR A 281 -16.54 -17.18 1.01
CA THR A 281 -16.20 -16.14 0.03
C THR A 281 -16.93 -14.82 0.28
N SER A 282 -18.25 -14.84 0.47
CA SER A 282 -19.05 -13.61 0.69
C SER A 282 -18.62 -12.85 1.95
N THR A 283 -18.35 -13.59 3.03
CA THR A 283 -17.85 -13.02 4.29
C THR A 283 -16.45 -12.46 4.11
N ALA A 284 -15.56 -13.18 3.42
CA ALA A 284 -14.19 -12.75 3.15
C ALA A 284 -14.15 -11.44 2.34
N VAL A 285 -14.99 -11.32 1.30
CA VAL A 285 -15.13 -10.09 0.51
C VAL A 285 -15.64 -8.96 1.41
N ARG A 286 -16.76 -9.15 2.12
CA ARG A 286 -17.33 -8.11 2.97
C ARG A 286 -16.33 -7.58 4.00
N MET A 287 -15.69 -8.48 4.75
CA MET A 287 -14.68 -8.08 5.74
C MET A 287 -13.52 -7.31 5.13
N SER A 288 -13.07 -7.71 3.94
CA SER A 288 -11.97 -7.02 3.25
C SER A 288 -12.36 -5.60 2.82
N LEU A 289 -13.60 -5.41 2.35
CA LEU A 289 -14.11 -4.10 2.00
C LEU A 289 -14.25 -3.19 3.22
N GLU A 290 -14.71 -3.71 4.37
CA GLU A 290 -14.77 -2.94 5.62
C GLU A 290 -13.37 -2.48 6.08
N VAL A 291 -12.36 -3.35 5.94
CA VAL A 291 -10.98 -2.95 6.24
C VAL A 291 -10.52 -1.85 5.28
N MET A 292 -10.77 -1.98 3.98
CA MET A 292 -10.42 -0.94 3.00
C MET A 292 -11.17 0.38 3.26
N ALA A 293 -12.44 0.31 3.68
CA ALA A 293 -13.25 1.47 4.09
C ALA A 293 -12.56 2.24 5.22
N SER A 294 -12.10 1.52 6.25
CA SER A 294 -11.40 2.09 7.40
C SER A 294 -10.06 2.71 6.99
N GLU A 295 -9.21 1.99 6.25
CA GLU A 295 -7.86 2.46 5.90
C GLU A 295 -7.86 3.72 5.04
N TYR A 296 -8.80 3.84 4.10
CA TYR A 296 -8.88 4.95 3.14
C TYR A 296 -9.95 5.99 3.49
N THR A 297 -10.38 6.04 4.76
CA THR A 297 -11.40 6.98 5.26
C THR A 297 -11.15 8.42 4.80
N ILE A 298 -9.89 8.87 4.75
CA ILE A 298 -9.57 10.24 4.32
C ILE A 298 -9.95 10.47 2.84
N LEU A 299 -9.61 9.53 1.95
CA LEU A 299 -10.01 9.60 0.53
C LEU A 299 -11.54 9.59 0.40
N TYR A 300 -12.22 8.69 1.09
CA TYR A 300 -13.68 8.59 1.01
C TYR A 300 -14.38 9.83 1.57
N ARG A 301 -13.79 10.49 2.57
CA ARG A 301 -14.25 11.80 3.02
C ARG A 301 -14.13 12.86 1.91
N HIS A 302 -13.04 12.88 1.13
CA HIS A 302 -12.95 13.75 -0.05
C HIS A 302 -13.97 13.41 -1.13
N LEU A 303 -14.28 12.13 -1.35
CA LEU A 303 -15.35 11.74 -2.28
C LEU A 303 -16.74 12.17 -1.81
N ASN A 304 -16.99 12.16 -0.50
CA ASN A 304 -18.22 12.71 0.05
C ASN A 304 -18.30 14.23 -0.15
N TRP A 305 -17.19 14.96 0.01
CA TRP A 305 -17.14 16.39 -0.29
C TRP A 305 -17.27 16.70 -1.78
N HIS A 306 -16.66 15.89 -2.63
CA HIS A 306 -16.85 15.95 -4.09
C HIS A 306 -18.33 15.84 -4.44
N LYS A 307 -19.00 14.78 -3.95
CA LYS A 307 -20.44 14.58 -4.13
C LYS A 307 -21.25 15.78 -3.63
N TYR A 308 -20.97 16.26 -2.43
CA TYR A 308 -21.67 17.40 -1.84
C TYR A 308 -21.52 18.68 -2.70
N ASN A 309 -20.30 19.01 -3.13
CA ASN A 309 -20.03 20.22 -3.91
C ASN A 309 -20.68 20.14 -5.29
N ARG A 310 -20.55 19.02 -5.99
CA ARG A 310 -21.15 18.83 -7.32
C ARG A 310 -22.67 18.93 -7.26
N LEU A 311 -23.32 18.28 -6.29
CA LEU A 311 -24.77 18.39 -6.12
C LEU A 311 -25.20 19.83 -5.78
N SER A 312 -24.42 20.54 -4.96
CA SER A 312 -24.68 21.96 -4.65
C SER A 312 -24.55 22.87 -5.88
N LEU A 313 -23.72 22.48 -6.85
CA LEU A 313 -23.57 23.11 -8.15
C LEU A 313 -24.59 22.59 -9.20
N GLN A 314 -25.54 21.73 -8.80
CA GLN A 314 -26.51 21.07 -9.69
C GLN A 314 -25.84 20.20 -10.77
N GLN A 315 -24.75 19.54 -10.42
CA GLN A 315 -23.97 18.66 -11.29
C GLN A 315 -23.86 17.27 -10.68
N GLU A 316 -23.75 16.25 -11.53
CA GLU A 316 -23.49 14.88 -11.09
C GLU A 316 -22.02 14.71 -10.65
N PRO A 317 -21.73 13.95 -9.58
CA PRO A 317 -20.35 13.60 -9.23
C PRO A 317 -19.70 12.73 -10.31
N PHE A 318 -18.38 12.85 -10.49
CA PHE A 318 -17.63 12.00 -11.41
C PHE A 318 -17.55 10.56 -10.92
N ILE A 319 -17.47 10.39 -9.61
CA ILE A 319 -17.45 9.11 -8.93
C ILE A 319 -17.82 9.29 -7.46
N THR A 320 -18.44 8.27 -6.88
CA THR A 320 -18.80 8.21 -5.47
C THR A 320 -18.14 7.03 -4.77
N VAL A 321 -18.17 7.04 -3.43
CA VAL A 321 -17.74 5.89 -2.62
C VAL A 321 -18.57 4.65 -2.97
N GLY A 322 -19.87 4.82 -3.23
CA GLY A 322 -20.77 3.72 -3.61
C GLY A 322 -20.30 3.01 -4.88
N ASP A 323 -20.00 3.78 -5.93
CA ASP A 323 -19.54 3.22 -7.22
C ASP A 323 -18.30 2.32 -7.02
N ILE A 324 -17.30 2.80 -6.27
CA ILE A 324 -16.07 2.03 -6.00
C ILE A 324 -16.38 0.72 -5.28
N PHE A 325 -17.21 0.76 -4.24
CA PHE A 325 -17.52 -0.42 -3.43
C PHE A 325 -18.41 -1.40 -4.16
N ASP A 326 -19.32 -0.94 -5.03
CA ASP A 326 -20.14 -1.80 -5.87
C ASP A 326 -19.25 -2.55 -6.88
N HIS A 327 -18.30 -1.86 -7.53
CA HIS A 327 -17.34 -2.50 -8.44
C HIS A 327 -16.49 -3.54 -7.71
N TRP A 328 -15.98 -3.20 -6.53
CA TRP A 328 -15.19 -4.12 -5.72
C TRP A 328 -15.99 -5.29 -5.16
N GLN A 329 -17.27 -5.11 -4.87
CA GLN A 329 -18.11 -6.21 -4.45
C GLN A 329 -18.33 -7.21 -5.59
N VAL A 330 -18.55 -6.71 -6.82
CA VAL A 330 -18.66 -7.57 -8.01
C VAL A 330 -17.35 -8.27 -8.32
N ALA A 331 -16.23 -7.53 -8.39
CA ALA A 331 -14.91 -8.09 -8.64
C ALA A 331 -14.50 -9.10 -7.55
N GLY A 332 -14.74 -8.76 -6.29
CA GLY A 332 -14.44 -9.60 -5.14
C GLY A 332 -15.14 -10.95 -5.19
N ARG A 333 -16.45 -11.00 -5.50
CA ARG A 333 -17.16 -12.28 -5.64
C ARG A 333 -16.53 -13.16 -6.71
N ARG A 334 -16.32 -12.62 -7.91
CA ARG A 334 -15.72 -13.36 -9.04
C ARG A 334 -14.32 -13.88 -8.73
N ILE A 335 -13.47 -13.05 -8.12
CA ILE A 335 -12.10 -13.42 -7.77
C ILE A 335 -12.13 -14.50 -6.66
N PHE A 336 -12.90 -14.28 -5.60
CA PHE A 336 -12.86 -15.12 -4.40
C PHE A 336 -13.60 -16.45 -4.56
N GLU A 337 -14.41 -16.63 -5.61
CA GLU A 337 -15.00 -17.92 -5.97
C GLU A 337 -13.96 -18.96 -6.38
N ASN A 338 -12.79 -18.51 -6.84
CA ASN A 338 -11.73 -19.38 -7.38
C ASN A 338 -10.55 -19.58 -6.43
N ILE A 339 -10.64 -19.11 -5.19
CA ILE A 339 -9.56 -19.18 -4.21
C ILE A 339 -10.03 -19.82 -2.90
N LYS A 340 -9.07 -20.30 -2.11
CA LYS A 340 -9.33 -20.78 -0.76
C LYS A 340 -9.26 -19.59 0.22
N CYS A 341 -10.34 -19.33 0.96
CA CYS A 341 -10.38 -18.28 1.98
C CYS A 341 -10.35 -18.88 3.39
N TYR A 342 -9.58 -18.25 4.27
CA TYR A 342 -9.41 -18.69 5.66
C TYR A 342 -9.46 -17.51 6.63
N MET A 343 -10.00 -17.79 7.81
CA MET A 343 -9.85 -16.95 8.99
C MET A 343 -8.75 -17.54 9.88
N VAL A 344 -7.80 -16.71 10.28
CA VAL A 344 -6.75 -17.07 11.25
C VAL A 344 -7.10 -16.40 12.57
N HIS A 345 -7.58 -17.20 13.52
CA HIS A 345 -7.87 -16.77 14.88
C HIS A 345 -6.58 -16.73 15.70
N ILE A 346 -6.21 -15.56 16.19
CA ILE A 346 -4.99 -15.29 16.95
C ILE A 346 -5.40 -14.89 18.37
N PRO A 347 -5.02 -15.64 19.42
CA PRO A 347 -5.31 -15.26 20.79
C PRO A 347 -4.78 -13.85 21.13
N PHE A 348 -5.47 -13.11 22.00
CA PHE A 348 -5.07 -11.75 22.38
C PHE A 348 -3.66 -11.69 22.99
N ASP A 349 -3.30 -12.68 23.80
CA ASP A 349 -2.01 -12.83 24.46
C ASP A 349 -0.91 -13.37 23.54
N PHE A 350 -1.26 -13.83 22.33
CA PHE A 350 -0.30 -14.35 21.36
C PHE A 350 0.61 -13.23 20.84
N SER A 351 1.89 -13.30 21.21
CA SER A 351 2.89 -12.32 20.82
C SER A 351 3.19 -12.42 19.33
N VAL A 352 3.74 -11.33 18.78
CA VAL A 352 4.24 -11.31 17.40
C VAL A 352 5.37 -12.33 17.19
N SER A 353 6.16 -12.62 18.22
CA SER A 353 7.25 -13.58 18.15
C SER A 353 6.72 -15.01 18.01
N GLU A 354 5.70 -15.37 18.80
CA GLU A 354 5.03 -16.67 18.71
C GLU A 354 4.31 -16.83 17.37
N LEU A 355 3.68 -15.77 16.86
CA LEU A 355 3.05 -15.80 15.52
C LEU A 355 4.07 -16.11 14.43
N LYS A 356 5.27 -15.52 14.51
CA LYS A 356 6.36 -15.75 13.55
C LYS A 356 6.92 -17.17 13.60
N SER A 357 6.93 -17.81 14.76
CA SER A 357 7.47 -19.17 14.92
C SER A 357 6.45 -20.24 14.54
N VAL A 358 5.21 -20.13 15.03
CA VAL A 358 4.21 -21.20 14.90
C VAL A 358 3.50 -21.18 13.55
N PHE A 359 3.13 -20.00 13.04
CA PHE A 359 2.28 -19.91 11.86
C PHE A 359 2.91 -20.49 10.58
N PRO A 360 4.21 -20.27 10.27
CA PRO A 360 4.81 -20.86 9.07
C PRO A 360 4.73 -22.38 9.02
N GLU A 361 4.92 -23.06 10.16
CA GLU A 361 4.82 -24.52 10.24
C GLU A 361 3.38 -24.99 10.04
N MET A 362 2.44 -24.30 10.69
CA MET A 362 1.01 -24.57 10.53
C MET A 362 0.55 -24.38 9.08
N LEU A 363 1.00 -23.31 8.42
CA LEU A 363 0.69 -23.05 7.01
C LEU A 363 1.22 -24.15 6.10
N ILE A 364 2.45 -24.62 6.33
CA ILE A 364 3.03 -25.73 5.55
C ILE A 364 2.20 -27.00 5.73
N ARG A 365 1.91 -27.39 6.99
CA ARG A 365 1.10 -28.60 7.27
C ARG A 365 -0.30 -28.52 6.67
N HIS A 366 -0.95 -27.37 6.80
CA HIS A 366 -2.28 -27.12 6.25
C HIS A 366 -2.32 -27.29 4.73
N ARG A 367 -1.28 -26.83 4.02
CA ARG A 367 -1.18 -26.97 2.57
C ARG A 367 -0.79 -28.38 2.11
N GLU A 368 -0.13 -29.16 2.97
CA GLU A 368 0.18 -30.57 2.69
C GLU A 368 -1.03 -31.49 2.93
N SER A 369 -2.02 -31.06 3.71
CA SER A 369 -3.24 -31.84 4.00
C SER A 369 -4.47 -31.52 3.13
N THR A 370 -4.37 -30.54 2.23
CA THR A 370 -5.46 -30.13 1.32
C THR A 370 -4.99 -30.15 -0.12
#